data_AF-A0A7S0AUA9-F1
#
_entry.id   AF-A0A7S0AUA9-F1
#
_cell.length_a   1.000
_cell.length_b   1.000
_cell.length_c   1.000
_cell.angle_alpha   90.00
_cell.angle_beta   90.00
_cell.angle_gamma   90.00
#
_symmetry.space_group_name_H-M   'P 1'
#
loop_
_entity.id
_entity.type
_entity.pdbx_description
1 polymer ?
#
loop_
_entity_poly.entity_id
_entity_poly.type
_entity_poly.pdbx_seq_one_letter_code
_entity_poly.pdbx_strand_id
1 'polypeptide(L)'
;PRHIADALREGRKVEPEHHDCVTIFFSDIVGFTYISEKIGPRKVANMLDRLYAAFDDLTRKHDIFKIETVGDAYLAVANLVKEQKHDHAKRVALFSIDA
;
A
#
# COMPACT_ATOMS: atom_id res chain seq x y z
N PRO A 1 -5.36 -6.39 -8.67
CA PRO A 1 -4.50 -7.06 -9.69
C PRO A 1 -5.28 -7.30 -10.98
N ARG A 2 -4.65 -7.24 -12.17
CA ARG A 2 -5.38 -7.38 -13.45
C ARG A 2 -6.06 -8.74 -13.58
N HIS A 3 -5.34 -9.83 -13.30
CA HIS A 3 -5.90 -11.18 -13.40
C HIS A 3 -7.11 -11.41 -12.51
N ILE A 4 -7.09 -10.87 -11.29
CA ILE A 4 -8.24 -10.89 -10.36
C ILE A 4 -9.40 -10.04 -10.90
N ALA A 5 -9.11 -8.83 -11.40
CA ALA A 5 -10.15 -7.95 -11.94
C ALA A 5 -10.84 -8.55 -13.17
N ASP A 6 -10.07 -9.20 -14.04
CA ASP A 6 -10.59 -9.85 -15.25
C ASP A 6 -11.43 -11.09 -14.88
N ALA A 7 -10.97 -11.92 -13.93
CA ALA A 7 -11.76 -13.05 -13.42
C ALA A 7 -13.10 -12.61 -12.84
N LEU A 8 -13.12 -11.54 -12.02
CA LEU A 8 -14.35 -10.99 -11.45
C LEU A 8 -15.29 -10.42 -12.52
N ARG A 9 -14.75 -9.73 -13.53
CA ARG A 9 -15.54 -9.20 -14.66
C ARG A 9 -16.20 -10.30 -15.48
N GLU A 10 -15.56 -11.45 -15.58
CA GLU A 10 -16.09 -12.63 -16.28
C GLU A 10 -17.01 -13.49 -15.40
N GLY A 11 -17.29 -13.06 -14.16
CA GLY A 11 -18.13 -13.81 -13.22
C GLY A 11 -17.48 -15.10 -12.71
N ARG A 12 -16.17 -15.27 -12.90
CA ARG A 12 -15.43 -16.43 -12.39
C ARG A 12 -15.17 -16.26 -10.90
N LYS A 13 -15.23 -17.38 -10.17
CA LYS A 13 -14.82 -17.43 -8.77
C LYS A 13 -13.31 -17.24 -8.68
N VAL A 14 -12.88 -16.36 -7.78
CA VAL A 14 -11.48 -16.14 -7.43
C VAL A 14 -11.14 -17.04 -6.26
N GLU A 15 -10.24 -18.00 -6.46
CA GLU A 15 -9.74 -18.85 -5.38
C GLU A 15 -8.59 -18.15 -4.64
N PRO A 16 -8.40 -18.42 -3.33
CA PRO A 16 -7.26 -17.89 -2.59
C PRO A 16 -5.92 -18.33 -3.20
N GLU A 17 -5.01 -17.38 -3.38
CA GLU A 17 -3.65 -17.63 -3.88
C GLU A 17 -2.65 -17.67 -2.72
N HIS A 18 -1.76 -18.67 -2.72
CA HIS A 18 -0.66 -18.78 -1.78
C HIS A 18 0.64 -18.25 -2.41
N HIS A 19 1.40 -17.47 -1.65
CA HIS A 19 2.71 -16.95 -2.06
C HIS A 19 3.76 -17.32 -1.02
N ASP A 20 4.81 -18.03 -1.46
CA ASP A 20 5.84 -18.56 -0.55
C ASP A 20 6.67 -17.47 0.13
N CYS A 21 6.84 -16.32 -0.54
CA CYS A 21 7.64 -15.22 -0.02
C CYS A 21 7.10 -13.87 -0.50
N VAL A 22 6.77 -12.99 0.43
CA VAL A 22 6.37 -11.61 0.16
C VAL A 22 7.04 -10.70 1.18
N THR A 23 7.17 -9.41 0.86
CA THR A 23 7.62 -8.41 1.85
C THR A 23 6.57 -7.33 1.97
N ILE A 24 6.10 -7.09 3.18
CA ILE A 24 5.04 -6.13 3.50
C ILE A 24 5.66 -4.92 4.20
N PHE A 25 5.29 -3.73 3.73
CA PHE A 25 5.45 -2.47 4.42
C PHE A 25 4.18 -2.13 5.19
N PHE A 26 4.33 -1.73 6.45
CA PHE A 26 3.25 -1.26 7.29
C PHE A 26 3.71 0.01 8.01
N SER A 27 2.93 1.10 7.89
CA SER A 27 3.16 2.34 8.62
C SER A 27 1.89 2.78 9.35
N ASP A 28 2.07 3.65 10.34
CA ASP A 28 1.02 4.27 11.12
C ASP A 28 1.38 5.73 11.40
N ILE A 29 0.40 6.63 11.51
CA ILE A 29 0.66 8.04 11.81
C ILE A 29 0.60 8.24 13.32
N VAL A 30 1.77 8.46 13.92
CA VAL A 30 1.87 8.71 15.35
C VAL A 30 0.98 9.90 15.76
N GLY A 31 0.03 9.64 16.66
CA GLY A 31 -0.85 10.65 17.22
C GLY A 31 -1.99 11.09 16.29
N PHE A 32 -2.32 10.31 15.26
CA PHE A 32 -3.42 10.64 14.35
C PHE A 32 -4.75 10.91 15.05
N THR A 33 -5.12 10.11 16.06
CA THR A 33 -6.33 10.34 16.87
C THR A 33 -6.38 11.77 17.42
N TYR A 34 -5.28 12.23 18.04
CA TYR A 34 -5.18 13.58 18.57
C TYR A 34 -5.28 14.65 17.47
N ILE A 35 -4.63 14.43 16.33
CA ILE A 35 -4.70 15.35 15.18
C ILE A 35 -6.14 15.46 14.66
N SER A 36 -6.83 14.32 14.52
CA SER A 36 -8.21 14.25 14.03
C SER A 36 -9.23 14.91 14.97
N GLU A 37 -8.95 14.92 16.27
CA GLU A 37 -9.78 15.60 17.28
C GLU A 37 -9.63 17.12 17.25
N LYS A 38 -8.44 17.62 16.91
CA LYS A 38 -8.11 19.05 16.98
C LYS A 38 -8.32 19.81 15.69
N ILE A 39 -8.23 19.12 14.54
CA ILE A 39 -8.27 19.75 13.23
C ILE A 39 -9.58 19.39 12.51
N GLY A 40 -10.19 20.38 11.83
CA GLY A 40 -11.40 20.17 11.06
C GLY A 40 -11.26 19.05 9.99
N PRO A 41 -12.31 18.25 9.73
CA PRO A 41 -12.24 17.05 8.89
C PRO A 41 -11.64 17.28 7.51
N ARG A 42 -11.95 18.42 6.86
CA ARG A 42 -11.41 18.76 5.53
C ARG A 42 -9.89 18.89 5.54
N LYS A 43 -9.31 19.44 6.62
CA LYS A 43 -7.85 19.59 6.74
C LYS A 43 -7.18 18.25 7.01
N VAL A 44 -7.80 17.37 7.81
CA VAL A 44 -7.33 16.00 8.04
C VAL A 44 -7.33 15.20 6.74
N ALA A 45 -8.42 15.26 5.97
CA ALA A 45 -8.51 14.63 4.66
C ALA A 45 -7.43 15.13 3.71
N ASN A 46 -7.22 16.46 3.63
CA ASN A 46 -6.17 17.03 2.79
C ASN A 46 -4.74 16.65 3.24
N MET A 47 -4.52 16.44 4.54
CA MET A 47 -3.23 15.97 5.07
C MET A 47 -2.96 14.53 4.63
N LEU A 48 -3.94 13.64 4.81
CA LEU A 48 -3.86 12.24 4.39
C LEU A 48 -3.70 12.12 2.87
N ASP A 49 -4.47 12.87 2.10
CA ASP A 49 -4.40 12.87 0.63
C ASP A 49 -3.00 13.24 0.13
N ARG A 50 -2.38 14.28 0.71
CA ARG A 50 -1.02 14.68 0.36
C ARG A 50 0.03 13.63 0.73
N LEU A 51 -0.09 13.02 1.91
CA LEU A 51 0.82 11.97 2.37
C LEU A 51 0.71 10.74 1.46
N TYR A 52 -0.51 10.27 1.23
CA TYR A 52 -0.76 9.08 0.42
C TYR A 52 -0.46 9.30 -1.06
N ALA A 53 -0.65 10.50 -1.60
CA ALA A 53 -0.20 10.83 -2.96
C ALA A 53 1.33 10.70 -3.09
N ALA A 54 2.09 11.19 -2.10
CA ALA A 54 3.55 11.05 -2.09
C ALA A 54 3.97 9.57 -1.97
N PHE A 55 3.32 8.80 -1.11
CA PHE A 55 3.58 7.35 -1.01
C PHE A 55 3.21 6.62 -2.30
N ASP A 56 2.10 6.98 -2.94
CA ASP A 56 1.68 6.41 -4.21
C ASP A 56 2.73 6.68 -5.33
N ASP A 57 3.38 7.85 -5.34
CA ASP A 57 4.52 8.11 -6.21
C ASP A 57 5.73 7.22 -5.89
N LEU A 58 6.04 7.02 -4.60
CA LEU A 58 7.13 6.15 -4.17
C LEU A 58 6.87 4.68 -4.48
N THR A 59 5.62 4.21 -4.38
CA THR A 59 5.27 2.83 -4.76
C THR A 59 5.55 2.57 -6.24
N ARG A 60 5.24 3.56 -7.11
CA ARG A 60 5.59 3.51 -8.54
C ARG A 60 7.09 3.51 -8.76
N LYS A 61 7.84 4.36 -8.03
CA LYS A 61 9.30 4.46 -8.13
C LYS A 61 10.01 3.14 -7.78
N HIS A 62 9.56 2.48 -6.71
CA HIS A 62 10.20 1.25 -6.20
C HIS A 62 9.57 -0.04 -6.76
N ASP A 63 8.53 0.08 -7.59
CA ASP A 63 7.76 -1.03 -8.19
C ASP A 63 7.15 -1.94 -7.11
N ILE A 64 6.59 -1.37 -6.04
CA ILE A 64 5.86 -2.11 -5.02
C ILE A 64 4.35 -1.86 -5.17
N PHE A 65 3.53 -2.79 -4.71
CA PHE A 65 2.08 -2.73 -4.85
C PHE A 65 1.43 -2.17 -3.58
N LYS A 66 0.70 -1.05 -3.71
CA LYS A 66 -0.20 -0.56 -2.65
C LYS A 66 -1.35 -1.56 -2.47
N ILE A 67 -1.58 -2.02 -1.24
CA ILE A 67 -2.74 -2.84 -0.91
C ILE A 67 -3.92 -1.93 -0.64
N GLU A 68 -4.05 -1.47 0.60
CA GLU A 68 -5.15 -0.66 1.09
C GLU A 68 -4.64 0.21 2.25
N THR A 69 -5.43 1.21 2.61
CA THR A 69 -5.22 2.02 3.81
C THR A 69 -6.18 1.56 4.90
N VAL A 70 -5.71 1.43 6.13
CA VAL A 70 -6.57 1.11 7.28
C VAL A 70 -6.55 2.32 8.22
N GLY A 71 -7.51 3.22 8.07
CA GLY A 71 -7.50 4.50 8.77
C GLY A 71 -6.31 5.36 8.33
N ASP A 72 -5.41 5.64 9.26
CA ASP A 72 -4.16 6.39 9.06
C ASP A 72 -2.95 5.50 8.73
N ALA A 73 -3.13 4.18 8.68
CA ALA A 73 -2.10 3.25 8.26
C ALA A 73 -2.02 3.11 6.73
N TYR A 74 -0.80 2.96 6.22
CA TYR A 74 -0.52 2.70 4.80
C TYR A 74 0.16 1.34 4.63
N LEU A 75 -0.39 0.50 3.75
CA LEU A 75 0.14 -0.83 3.48
C LEU A 75 0.58 -0.97 2.02
N ALA A 76 1.79 -1.47 1.83
CA ALA A 76 2.32 -1.85 0.52
C ALA A 76 3.04 -3.19 0.59
N VAL A 77 3.18 -3.86 -0.56
CA VAL A 77 3.74 -5.21 -0.65
C VAL A 77 4.57 -5.40 -1.92
N ALA A 78 5.65 -6.14 -1.81
CA ALA A 78 6.44 -6.62 -2.95
C ALA A 78 6.32 -8.15 -3.10
N ASN A 79 6.52 -8.64 -4.33
CA ASN A 79 6.38 -10.05 -4.72
C ASN A 79 4.97 -10.66 -4.59
N LEU A 80 3.91 -9.84 -4.55
CA LEU A 80 2.52 -10.31 -4.51
C LEU A 80 1.87 -10.28 -5.90
N VAL A 81 1.80 -9.08 -6.51
CA VAL A 81 1.11 -8.86 -7.80
C VAL A 81 2.03 -9.08 -9.00
N LYS A 82 3.32 -8.90 -8.78
CA LYS A 82 4.38 -9.05 -9.78
C LYS A 82 5.49 -9.89 -9.17
N GLU A 83 6.04 -10.80 -9.95
CA GLU A 83 7.14 -11.67 -9.52
C GLU A 83 8.44 -10.86 -9.37
N GLN A 84 9.00 -10.87 -8.17
CA GLN A 84 10.15 -10.07 -7.73
C GLN A 84 11.04 -10.88 -6.75
N LYS A 85 11.20 -12.18 -7.03
CA LYS A 85 11.79 -13.20 -6.12
C LYS A 85 13.14 -12.86 -5.49
N HIS A 86 13.94 -12.00 -6.11
CA HIS A 86 15.32 -11.74 -5.68
C HIS A 86 15.54 -10.36 -5.06
N ASP A 87 14.61 -9.42 -5.22
CA ASP A 87 14.80 -8.03 -4.79
C ASP A 87 13.61 -7.42 -4.05
N HIS A 88 12.53 -8.18 -3.83
CA HIS A 88 11.33 -7.71 -3.12
C HIS A 88 11.63 -7.06 -1.76
N ALA A 89 12.51 -7.65 -0.95
CA ALA A 89 12.89 -7.08 0.34
C ALA A 89 13.70 -5.77 0.19
N LYS A 90 14.60 -5.71 -0.79
CA LYS A 90 15.39 -4.51 -1.09
C LYS A 90 14.49 -3.37 -1.57
N ARG A 91 13.51 -3.65 -2.43
CA ARG A 91 12.54 -2.66 -2.92
C ARG A 91 11.74 -2.05 -1.78
N VAL A 92 11.22 -2.89 -0.88
CA VAL A 92 10.50 -2.42 0.31
C VAL A 92 11.42 -1.61 1.23
N ALA A 93 12.65 -2.07 1.47
CA ALA A 93 13.59 -1.32 2.30
C ALA A 93 13.93 0.07 1.72
N LEU A 94 14.14 0.17 0.41
CA LEU A 94 14.37 1.45 -0.26
C LEU A 94 13.13 2.36 -0.24
N PHE A 95 11.94 1.78 -0.41
CA PHE A 95 10.69 2.51 -0.21
C PHE A 95 10.59 3.06 1.22
N SER A 96 10.88 2.26 2.25
CA SER A 96 10.81 2.67 3.65
C SER A 96 11.81 3.78 4.02
N ILE A 97 12.91 3.92 3.27
CA ILE A 97 13.89 5.00 3.50
C ILE A 97 13.39 6.31 2.88
N ASP A 98 12.68 6.24 1.76
CA ASP A 98 12.16 7.40 1.04
C ASP A 98 10.80 7.90 1.58
N ALA A 99 10.03 7.02 2.23
CA ALA A 99 8.70 7.28 2.78
C ALA A 99 8.75 7.98 4.16
#